data_AF-A0A2N0PXN9-F1
#
_entry.id   AF-A0A2N0PXN9-F1
#
_cell.length_a   1.000
_cell.length_b   1.000
_cell.length_c   1.000
_cell.angle_alpha   90.00
_cell.angle_beta   90.00
_cell.angle_gamma   90.00
#
_symmetry.space_group_name_H-M   'P 1'
#
loop_
_entity.id
_entity.type
_entity.pdbx_description
1 polymer ?
#
loop_
_entity_poly.entity_id
_entity_poly.type
_entity_poly.pdbx_seq_one_letter_code
_entity_poly.pdbx_strand_id
1 'polypeptide(L)'
;MNEIEIWEYLLKWCFAQQNMQNDPTKWNKDDIIRIERELYRFIPLIRFYDIEPTDFFYKVYCYKDILPQDLIHDLLEYHIVPDIKSKINLPPSRKPDLKYPLDSTLIKSNHLPLFASWIDKKDTSHYNRKNNPYDFKLLYRSSQNGVDINSFHKNCDDKGATIWIAKIKNSTQLIGGYNPLNWNGNVWKTTADSFIFNFINGGNISTSKVSYVKKQDRAVLCHYNYGPTMGNIYCHYNINWSNEDRGCGEIYPSIGIPKNFEVEDYEVFQGKGAIETEYFAIRNEIIRLLEKSKVIMEFTMFNDNFTNQINDENREVNEKNVNEKRLKNSQPGGKYQKRWNYGDFKLNKIIAA
;
A
#
# COMPACT_ATOMS: atom_id res chain seq x y z
N MET A 1 -4.10 1.21 -5.73
CA MET A 1 -3.47 2.10 -6.73
C MET A 1 -4.02 3.49 -6.49
N ASN A 2 -3.15 4.45 -6.20
CA ASN A 2 -3.58 5.83 -5.92
C ASN A 2 -4.04 6.49 -7.22
N GLU A 3 -5.02 7.39 -7.15
CA GLU A 3 -5.57 8.02 -8.36
C GLU A 3 -4.51 8.81 -9.14
N ILE A 4 -3.55 9.42 -8.43
CA ILE A 4 -2.42 10.12 -9.05
C ILE A 4 -1.53 9.19 -9.88
N GLU A 5 -1.34 7.94 -9.46
CA GLU A 5 -0.55 6.96 -10.22
C GLU A 5 -1.25 6.63 -11.54
N ILE A 6 -2.58 6.53 -11.53
CA ILE A 6 -3.40 6.27 -12.73
C ILE A 6 -3.25 7.39 -13.74
N TRP A 7 -3.30 8.64 -13.26
CA TRP A 7 -3.03 9.82 -14.08
C TRP A 7 -1.63 9.80 -14.70
N GLU A 8 -0.59 9.54 -13.90
CA GLU A 8 0.78 9.48 -14.40
C GLU A 8 1.01 8.33 -15.41
N TYR A 9 0.39 7.17 -15.21
CA TYR A 9 0.44 6.07 -16.17
C TYR A 9 -0.28 6.40 -17.48
N LEU A 10 -1.44 7.07 -17.40
CA LEU A 10 -2.17 7.53 -18.57
C LEU A 10 -1.35 8.53 -19.40
N LEU A 11 -0.68 9.47 -18.74
CA LEU A 11 0.24 10.41 -19.39
C LEU A 11 1.41 9.69 -20.06
N LYS A 12 2.09 8.77 -19.35
CA LYS A 12 3.18 7.95 -19.91
C LYS A 12 2.73 7.19 -21.15
N TRP A 13 1.55 6.58 -21.10
CA TRP A 13 0.96 5.88 -22.24
C TRP A 13 0.68 6.85 -23.40
N CYS A 14 0.06 7.99 -23.15
CA CYS A 14 -0.26 8.99 -24.16
C CYS A 14 1.01 9.49 -24.89
N PHE A 15 2.06 9.84 -24.15
CA PHE A 15 3.30 10.34 -24.74
C PHE A 15 4.08 9.27 -25.49
N ALA A 16 4.02 8.01 -25.06
CA ALA A 16 4.56 6.88 -25.82
C ALA A 16 3.82 6.68 -27.15
N GLN A 17 2.49 6.84 -27.18
CA GLN A 17 1.71 6.77 -28.42
C GLN A 17 2.03 7.90 -29.40
N GLN A 18 2.23 9.12 -28.89
CA GLN A 18 2.53 10.30 -29.72
C GLN A 18 4.03 10.44 -30.07
N ASN A 19 4.90 9.58 -29.54
CA ASN A 19 6.36 9.70 -29.64
C ASN A 19 6.86 11.10 -29.21
N MET A 20 6.33 11.60 -28.10
CA MET A 20 6.56 12.95 -27.58
C MET A 20 7.29 12.95 -26.24
N GLN A 21 8.02 14.02 -25.95
CA GLN A 21 8.59 14.26 -24.63
C GLN A 21 7.53 14.83 -23.67
N ASN A 22 7.57 14.36 -22.42
CA ASN A 22 6.73 14.86 -21.34
C ASN A 22 7.29 16.18 -20.78
N ASP A 23 7.08 17.26 -21.53
CA ASP A 23 7.47 18.62 -21.12
C ASP A 23 6.43 19.63 -21.62
N PRO A 24 5.40 19.95 -20.79
CA PRO A 24 4.33 20.87 -21.17
C PRO A 24 4.80 22.25 -21.62
N THR A 25 5.99 22.69 -21.18
CA THR A 25 6.53 24.01 -21.52
C THR A 25 7.01 24.11 -22.97
N LYS A 26 7.18 22.98 -23.65
CA LYS A 26 7.68 22.90 -25.04
C LYS A 26 6.59 22.60 -26.07
N TRP A 27 5.36 22.33 -25.65
CA TRP A 27 4.30 21.94 -26.57
C TRP A 27 3.78 23.13 -27.36
N ASN A 28 3.60 22.94 -28.67
CA ASN A 28 2.90 23.90 -29.53
C ASN A 28 1.38 23.61 -29.53
N LYS A 29 0.60 24.43 -30.25
CA LYS A 29 -0.86 24.26 -30.32
C LYS A 29 -1.30 22.92 -30.91
N ASP A 30 -0.60 22.43 -31.94
CA ASP A 30 -0.95 21.16 -32.59
C ASP A 30 -0.65 19.96 -31.68
N ASP A 31 0.40 20.07 -30.86
CA ASP A 31 0.75 19.10 -29.82
C ASP A 31 -0.33 19.01 -28.75
N ILE A 32 -0.78 20.17 -28.25
CA ILE A 32 -1.87 20.27 -27.26
C ILE A 32 -3.14 19.60 -27.80
N ILE A 33 -3.57 19.94 -29.03
CA ILE A 33 -4.77 19.37 -29.65
C ILE A 33 -4.66 17.84 -29.81
N ARG A 34 -3.47 17.33 -30.17
CA ARG A 34 -3.24 15.88 -30.29
C ARG A 34 -3.37 15.17 -28.95
N ILE A 35 -2.73 15.70 -27.91
CA ILE A 35 -2.77 15.12 -26.56
C ILE A 35 -4.19 15.18 -26.00
N GLU A 36 -4.86 16.33 -26.12
CA GLU A 36 -6.24 16.51 -25.68
C GLU A 36 -7.16 15.46 -26.31
N ARG A 37 -7.05 15.25 -27.62
CA ARG A 37 -7.86 14.26 -28.36
C ARG A 37 -7.61 12.82 -27.87
N GLU A 38 -6.36 12.45 -27.59
CA GLU A 38 -6.03 11.12 -27.07
C GLU A 38 -6.55 10.90 -25.66
N LEU A 39 -6.44 11.92 -24.80
CA LEU A 39 -6.86 11.83 -23.41
C LEU A 39 -8.37 11.98 -23.21
N TYR A 40 -9.08 12.61 -24.15
CA TYR A 40 -10.49 13.00 -24.01
C TYR A 40 -11.40 11.90 -23.45
N ARG A 41 -11.31 10.67 -23.98
CA ARG A 41 -12.12 9.53 -23.51
C ARG A 41 -11.73 8.99 -22.14
N PHE A 42 -10.53 9.28 -21.68
CA PHE A 42 -9.99 8.80 -20.41
C PHE A 42 -10.12 9.81 -19.28
N ILE A 43 -10.17 11.12 -19.57
CA ILE A 43 -10.34 12.18 -18.55
C ILE A 43 -11.53 11.89 -17.63
N PRO A 44 -12.73 11.52 -18.11
CA PRO A 44 -13.87 11.22 -17.23
C PRO A 44 -13.68 9.97 -16.35
N LEU A 45 -12.71 9.11 -16.66
CA LEU A 45 -12.41 7.88 -15.89
C LEU A 45 -11.43 8.13 -14.74
N ILE A 46 -10.80 9.30 -14.72
CA ILE A 46 -9.91 9.75 -13.64
C ILE A 46 -10.73 10.49 -12.58
N ARG A 47 -10.63 10.05 -11.34
CA ARG A 47 -11.30 10.64 -10.18
C ARG A 47 -10.47 11.79 -9.62
N PHE A 48 -10.32 12.87 -10.37
CA PHE A 48 -9.43 13.98 -9.99
C PHE A 48 -9.66 14.53 -8.56
N TYR A 49 -10.90 14.50 -8.05
CA TYR A 49 -11.24 14.91 -6.67
C TYR A 49 -10.61 14.03 -5.57
N ASP A 50 -10.21 12.80 -5.90
CA ASP A 50 -9.51 11.88 -5.01
C ASP A 50 -8.00 12.14 -4.95
N ILE A 51 -7.47 12.99 -5.84
CA ILE A 51 -6.05 13.39 -5.85
C ILE A 51 -5.82 14.40 -4.70
N GLU A 52 -4.66 14.30 -4.05
CA GLU A 52 -4.30 15.20 -2.96
C GLU A 52 -4.00 16.62 -3.48
N PRO A 53 -4.27 17.70 -2.73
CA PRO A 53 -4.06 19.06 -3.21
C PRO A 53 -2.63 19.33 -3.71
N THR A 54 -1.62 18.78 -3.03
CA THR A 54 -0.21 18.90 -3.42
C THR A 54 0.07 18.20 -4.75
N ASP A 55 -0.40 16.96 -4.92
CA ASP A 55 -0.24 16.22 -6.17
C ASP A 55 -1.03 16.86 -7.31
N PHE A 56 -2.25 17.34 -7.04
CA PHE A 56 -3.03 18.11 -8.00
C PHE A 56 -2.22 19.31 -8.51
N PHE A 57 -1.66 20.13 -7.61
CA PHE A 57 -0.95 21.34 -8.00
C PHE A 57 0.32 21.05 -8.83
N TYR A 58 1.14 20.08 -8.40
CA TYR A 58 2.43 19.84 -9.06
C TYR A 58 2.37 18.87 -10.25
N LYS A 59 1.39 17.95 -10.28
CA LYS A 59 1.37 16.84 -11.23
C LYS A 59 0.13 16.78 -12.13
N VAL A 60 -0.92 17.53 -11.81
CA VAL A 60 -2.13 17.61 -12.64
C VAL A 60 -2.24 18.99 -13.27
N TYR A 61 -2.17 20.05 -12.45
CA TYR A 61 -2.37 21.43 -12.88
C TYR A 61 -1.31 21.94 -13.85
N CYS A 62 -0.10 21.35 -13.84
CA CYS A 62 0.93 21.60 -14.85
C CYS A 62 0.51 21.18 -16.28
N TYR A 63 -0.56 20.38 -16.40
CA TYR A 63 -1.16 19.95 -17.66
C TYR A 63 -2.53 20.61 -17.92
N LYS A 64 -2.83 21.75 -17.28
CA LYS A 64 -4.13 22.43 -17.40
C LYS A 64 -4.57 22.74 -18.85
N ASP A 65 -3.61 22.94 -19.76
CA ASP A 65 -3.90 23.31 -21.15
C ASP A 65 -4.42 22.14 -22.00
N ILE A 66 -4.24 20.89 -21.55
CA ILE A 66 -4.76 19.68 -22.19
C ILE A 66 -5.98 19.09 -21.45
N LEU A 67 -6.47 19.80 -20.42
CA LEU A 67 -7.60 19.40 -19.59
C LEU A 67 -8.79 20.33 -19.85
N PRO A 68 -10.04 19.85 -19.75
CA PRO A 68 -11.21 20.72 -19.87
C PRO A 68 -11.15 21.87 -18.87
N GLN A 69 -11.41 23.09 -19.35
CA GLN A 69 -11.28 24.31 -18.54
C GLN A 69 -12.22 24.29 -17.32
N ASP A 70 -13.46 23.82 -17.50
CA ASP A 70 -14.45 23.69 -16.43
C ASP A 70 -13.96 22.73 -15.33
N LEU A 71 -13.34 21.60 -15.73
CA LEU A 71 -12.78 20.63 -14.80
C LEU A 71 -11.66 21.25 -13.95
N ILE A 72 -10.75 22.01 -14.57
CA ILE A 72 -9.68 22.70 -13.83
C ILE A 72 -10.25 23.72 -12.84
N HIS A 73 -11.26 24.48 -13.25
CA HIS A 73 -11.90 25.46 -12.38
C HIS A 73 -12.56 24.78 -11.17
N ASP A 74 -13.32 23.71 -11.39
CA ASP A 74 -13.99 22.98 -10.33
C ASP A 74 -13.00 22.32 -9.34
N LEU A 75 -11.88 21.78 -9.85
CA LEU A 75 -10.84 21.18 -9.01
C LEU A 75 -10.10 22.24 -8.18
N LEU A 76 -9.82 23.41 -8.75
CA LEU A 76 -9.26 24.54 -8.01
C LEU A 76 -10.21 25.00 -6.90
N GLU A 77 -11.51 25.17 -7.20
CA GLU A 77 -12.52 25.54 -6.20
C GLU A 77 -12.56 24.51 -5.06
N TYR A 78 -12.59 23.22 -5.41
CA TYR A 78 -12.62 22.10 -4.45
C TYR A 78 -11.39 22.01 -3.54
N HIS A 79 -10.20 22.34 -4.05
CA HIS A 79 -8.96 22.26 -3.27
C HIS A 79 -8.68 23.53 -2.45
N ILE A 80 -9.20 24.69 -2.85
CA ILE A 80 -8.94 25.98 -2.20
C ILE A 80 -10.00 26.33 -1.16
N VAL A 81 -11.27 26.05 -1.44
CA VAL A 81 -12.39 26.49 -0.59
C VAL A 81 -12.72 25.41 0.46
N PRO A 82 -12.67 25.73 1.76
CA PRO A 82 -13.07 24.79 2.82
C PRO A 82 -14.53 24.35 2.70
N ASP A 83 -14.83 23.11 3.07
CA ASP A 83 -16.18 22.56 3.22
C ASP A 83 -17.08 22.57 1.96
N ILE A 84 -16.51 22.76 0.77
CA ILE A 84 -17.24 22.56 -0.49
C ILE A 84 -17.63 21.09 -0.67
N LYS A 85 -18.94 20.87 -0.85
CA LYS A 85 -19.46 19.60 -1.39
C LYS A 85 -19.27 19.63 -2.91
N SER A 86 -18.73 18.57 -3.49
CA SER A 86 -18.59 18.46 -4.95
C SER A 86 -19.94 18.66 -5.62
N LYS A 87 -20.03 19.58 -6.58
CA LYS A 87 -21.27 19.94 -7.30
C LYS A 87 -21.70 18.89 -8.34
N ILE A 88 -20.97 17.78 -8.48
CA ILE A 88 -21.07 16.84 -9.62
C ILE A 88 -21.47 15.44 -9.14
N ASN A 89 -22.22 14.72 -9.98
CA ASN A 89 -22.41 13.26 -9.91
C ASN A 89 -21.07 12.54 -10.18
N LEU A 90 -20.17 12.58 -9.20
CA LEU A 90 -18.85 11.97 -9.33
C LEU A 90 -18.94 10.44 -9.33
N PRO A 91 -18.08 9.74 -10.09
CA PRO A 91 -17.90 8.31 -9.92
C PRO A 91 -17.55 8.00 -8.45
N PRO A 92 -18.06 6.90 -7.86
CA PRO A 92 -17.74 6.51 -6.49
C PRO A 92 -16.22 6.42 -6.32
N SER A 93 -15.66 6.95 -5.23
CA SER A 93 -14.21 6.94 -5.00
C SER A 93 -13.63 5.54 -5.16
N ARG A 94 -12.43 5.45 -5.75
CA ARG A 94 -11.64 4.19 -5.79
C ARG A 94 -10.92 3.96 -4.46
N LYS A 95 -10.88 4.98 -3.59
CA LYS A 95 -10.40 4.81 -2.22
C LYS A 95 -11.44 3.98 -1.48
N PRO A 96 -11.03 3.05 -0.60
CA PRO A 96 -11.97 2.48 0.34
C PRO A 96 -12.56 3.66 1.12
N ASP A 97 -13.83 3.96 0.88
CA ASP A 97 -14.60 4.79 1.80
C ASP A 97 -14.34 4.22 3.21
N LEU A 98 -14.14 5.09 4.20
CA LEU A 98 -14.30 4.68 5.60
C LEU A 98 -15.65 3.97 5.64
N LYS A 99 -15.61 2.64 5.78
CA LYS A 99 -16.72 1.74 5.47
C LYS A 99 -17.94 2.00 6.36
N TYR A 100 -17.73 2.83 7.38
CA TYR A 100 -18.70 3.26 8.36
C TYR A 100 -18.56 4.78 8.59
N PRO A 101 -19.66 5.55 8.62
CA PRO A 101 -19.63 6.87 9.22
C PRO A 101 -19.09 6.76 10.65
N LEU A 102 -18.23 7.69 11.05
CA LEU A 102 -17.64 7.68 12.40
C LEU A 102 -18.76 7.74 13.45
N ASP A 103 -19.00 6.60 14.10
CA ASP A 103 -19.93 6.48 15.22
C ASP A 103 -19.18 6.87 16.51
N SER A 104 -19.08 8.17 16.75
CA SER A 104 -18.45 8.71 17.95
C SER A 104 -19.17 9.97 18.44
N THR A 105 -19.29 10.09 19.76
CA THR A 105 -19.74 11.31 20.43
C THR A 105 -18.57 12.13 21.00
N LEU A 106 -17.40 11.51 21.17
CA LEU A 106 -16.22 12.14 21.79
C LEU A 106 -15.25 12.75 20.78
N ILE A 107 -15.08 12.11 19.61
CA ILE A 107 -14.11 12.51 18.60
C ILE A 107 -14.77 12.84 17.26
N LYS A 108 -14.06 13.63 16.45
CA LYS A 108 -14.46 14.00 15.08
C LYS A 108 -13.57 13.31 14.05
N SER A 109 -13.99 13.30 12.79
CA SER A 109 -13.27 12.66 11.68
C SER A 109 -11.82 13.09 11.51
N ASN A 110 -11.46 14.31 11.95
CA ASN A 110 -10.09 14.82 11.92
C ASN A 110 -9.14 14.18 12.96
N HIS A 111 -9.66 13.44 13.94
CA HIS A 111 -8.84 12.69 14.91
C HIS A 111 -8.27 11.41 14.32
N LEU A 112 -9.02 10.76 13.42
CA LEU A 112 -8.67 9.43 12.90
C LEU A 112 -7.31 9.40 12.18
N PRO A 113 -6.99 10.36 11.28
CA PRO A 113 -5.69 10.37 10.61
C PRO A 113 -4.53 10.66 11.57
N LEU A 114 -4.77 11.39 12.65
CA LEU A 114 -3.78 11.63 13.69
C LEU A 114 -3.48 10.33 14.46
N PHE A 115 -4.50 9.59 14.86
CA PHE A 115 -4.33 8.27 15.49
C PHE A 115 -3.58 7.30 14.60
N ALA A 116 -3.96 7.21 13.31
CA ALA A 116 -3.26 6.41 12.32
C ALA A 116 -1.78 6.79 12.21
N SER A 117 -1.47 8.09 12.27
CA SER A 117 -0.09 8.58 12.19
C SER A 117 0.72 8.17 13.42
N TRP A 118 0.11 8.15 14.60
CA TRP A 118 0.77 7.70 15.83
C TRP A 118 0.97 6.18 15.86
N ILE A 119 0.01 5.40 15.36
CA ILE A 119 0.15 3.94 15.24
C ILE A 119 1.36 3.60 14.35
N ASP A 120 1.50 4.28 13.21
CA ASP A 120 2.61 4.07 12.28
C ASP A 120 3.89 4.84 12.64
N LYS A 121 3.90 5.57 13.77
CA LYS A 121 5.04 6.38 14.24
C LYS A 121 5.55 7.36 13.16
N LYS A 122 4.64 8.04 12.45
CA LYS A 122 5.00 9.02 11.40
C LYS A 122 5.43 10.36 11.99
N ASP A 123 6.66 10.77 11.66
CA ASP A 123 7.27 12.01 12.20
C ASP A 123 6.95 13.29 11.40
N THR A 124 6.79 13.20 10.07
CA THR A 124 6.74 14.41 9.19
C THR A 124 5.57 14.44 8.22
N SER A 125 5.00 13.28 7.86
CA SER A 125 3.92 13.17 6.86
C SER A 125 2.68 12.52 7.49
N HIS A 126 1.95 13.25 8.31
CA HIS A 126 0.71 12.74 8.90
C HIS A 126 -0.26 12.25 7.81
N TYR A 127 -0.99 11.18 8.13
CA TYR A 127 -2.16 10.84 7.35
C TYR A 127 -3.18 11.98 7.41
N ASN A 128 -3.99 12.05 6.37
CA ASN A 128 -5.16 12.88 6.28
C ASN A 128 -6.40 11.99 6.09
N ARG A 129 -7.58 12.60 6.00
CA ARG A 129 -8.84 11.87 5.87
C ARG A 129 -8.89 10.97 4.62
N LYS A 130 -8.16 11.34 3.57
CA LYS A 130 -8.19 10.69 2.26
C LYS A 130 -7.15 9.59 2.09
N ASN A 131 -6.16 9.46 2.98
CA ASN A 131 -5.10 8.44 2.88
C ASN A 131 -4.88 7.67 4.19
N ASN A 132 -5.84 7.74 5.12
CA ASN A 132 -5.81 6.99 6.37
C ASN A 132 -5.93 5.49 6.09
N PRO A 133 -4.92 4.66 6.45
CA PRO A 133 -4.94 3.23 6.18
C PRO A 133 -5.72 2.44 7.23
N TYR A 134 -6.28 3.09 8.26
CA TYR A 134 -7.02 2.45 9.34
C TYR A 134 -8.51 2.75 9.26
N ASP A 135 -9.32 1.71 9.46
CA ASP A 135 -10.74 1.84 9.76
C ASP A 135 -10.93 1.71 11.27
N PHE A 136 -11.66 2.67 11.85
CA PHE A 136 -11.91 2.75 13.29
C PHE A 136 -13.37 2.41 13.57
N LYS A 137 -13.60 1.15 13.92
CA LYS A 137 -14.95 0.65 14.23
C LYS A 137 -15.20 0.74 15.72
N LEU A 138 -16.27 1.44 16.13
CA LEU A 138 -16.70 1.48 17.53
C LEU A 138 -17.03 0.06 18.02
N LEU A 139 -16.44 -0.33 19.15
CA LEU A 139 -16.69 -1.57 19.86
C LEU A 139 -17.56 -1.35 21.09
N TYR A 140 -17.29 -0.26 21.81
CA TYR A 140 -17.87 0.00 23.12
C TYR A 140 -17.99 1.50 23.35
N ARG A 141 -19.10 1.92 23.96
CA ARG A 141 -19.34 3.28 24.45
C ARG A 141 -20.03 3.21 25.82
N SER A 142 -19.46 3.79 26.86
CA SER A 142 -20.01 3.64 28.21
C SER A 142 -21.40 4.23 28.39
N SER A 143 -21.72 5.35 27.71
CA SER A 143 -23.06 5.94 27.74
C SER A 143 -24.15 5.08 27.09
N GLN A 144 -23.78 4.16 26.19
CA GLN A 144 -24.72 3.24 25.52
C GLN A 144 -24.73 1.85 26.15
N ASN A 145 -23.58 1.35 26.60
CA ASN A 145 -23.42 -0.01 27.08
C ASN A 145 -23.45 -0.15 28.60
N GLY A 146 -23.50 0.96 29.34
CA GLY A 146 -23.30 0.99 30.79
C GLY A 146 -21.82 1.18 31.12
N VAL A 147 -21.53 1.58 32.36
CA VAL A 147 -20.16 1.85 32.83
C VAL A 147 -19.49 0.60 33.44
N ASP A 148 -20.15 -0.56 33.38
CA ASP A 148 -19.66 -1.77 34.02
C ASP A 148 -18.58 -2.50 33.19
N ILE A 149 -17.64 -3.14 33.88
CA ILE A 149 -16.49 -3.82 33.26
C ILE A 149 -16.90 -5.04 32.44
N ASN A 150 -18.01 -5.71 32.80
CA ASN A 150 -18.45 -6.88 32.05
C ASN A 150 -18.86 -6.47 30.63
N SER A 151 -19.49 -5.31 30.49
CA SER A 151 -19.80 -4.71 29.20
C SER A 151 -18.54 -4.35 28.40
N PHE A 152 -17.48 -3.84 29.04
CA PHE A 152 -16.20 -3.63 28.37
C PHE A 152 -15.60 -4.95 27.84
N HIS A 153 -15.39 -5.95 28.69
CA HIS A 153 -14.77 -7.22 28.27
C HIS A 153 -15.60 -7.95 27.22
N LYS A 154 -16.93 -7.96 27.36
CA LYS A 154 -17.83 -8.56 26.37
C LYS A 154 -17.63 -7.98 24.96
N ASN A 155 -17.35 -6.68 24.87
CA ASN A 155 -17.22 -5.99 23.59
C ASN A 155 -15.77 -5.89 23.08
N CYS A 156 -14.78 -5.85 23.98
CA CYS A 156 -13.38 -5.52 23.66
C CYS A 156 -12.42 -6.71 23.72
N ASP A 157 -12.76 -7.80 24.43
CA ASP A 157 -11.92 -8.99 24.45
C ASP A 157 -11.89 -9.66 23.06
N ASP A 158 -10.74 -10.23 22.73
CA ASP A 158 -10.46 -10.91 21.46
C ASP A 158 -10.67 -10.06 20.19
N LYS A 159 -10.65 -8.72 20.31
CA LYS A 159 -10.77 -7.79 19.18
C LYS A 159 -9.43 -7.35 18.57
N GLY A 160 -8.31 -7.80 19.11
CA GLY A 160 -6.98 -7.38 18.68
C GLY A 160 -6.71 -5.93 19.05
N ALA A 161 -6.02 -5.21 18.16
CA ALA A 161 -5.61 -3.83 18.38
C ALA A 161 -6.80 -2.88 18.57
N THR A 162 -6.70 -2.02 19.57
CA THR A 162 -7.75 -1.06 19.93
C THR A 162 -7.19 0.29 20.31
N ILE A 163 -7.96 1.34 20.06
CA ILE A 163 -7.74 2.67 20.61
C ILE A 163 -8.92 3.03 21.50
N TRP A 164 -8.64 3.50 22.71
CA TRP A 164 -9.68 3.96 23.64
C TRP A 164 -9.53 5.46 23.89
N ILE A 165 -10.66 6.13 24.07
CA ILE A 165 -10.77 7.57 24.31
C ILE A 165 -11.71 7.79 25.47
N ALA A 166 -11.30 8.56 26.47
CA ALA A 166 -12.11 8.93 27.63
C ALA A 166 -12.18 10.45 27.77
N LYS A 167 -13.39 10.96 28.05
CA LYS A 167 -13.62 12.36 28.39
C LYS A 167 -13.53 12.54 29.90
N ILE A 168 -12.68 13.46 30.33
CA ILE A 168 -12.62 13.85 31.74
C ILE A 168 -13.83 14.73 32.06
N LYS A 169 -14.54 14.38 33.12
CA LYS A 169 -15.76 15.07 33.56
C LYS A 169 -15.47 16.53 33.91
N ASN A 170 -16.41 17.42 33.56
CA ASN A 170 -16.30 18.87 33.74
C ASN A 170 -15.07 19.49 33.03
N SER A 171 -14.59 18.85 31.97
CA SER A 171 -13.46 19.31 31.17
C SER A 171 -13.71 19.09 29.68
N THR A 172 -12.99 19.83 28.84
CA THR A 172 -12.90 19.55 27.40
C THR A 172 -11.77 18.55 27.09
N GLN A 173 -11.02 18.13 28.11
CA GLN A 173 -9.88 17.24 27.98
C GLN A 173 -10.32 15.82 27.58
N LEU A 174 -9.69 15.30 26.54
CA LEU A 174 -9.80 13.89 26.13
C LEU A 174 -8.45 13.21 26.36
N ILE A 175 -8.48 12.04 26.99
CA ILE A 175 -7.30 11.19 27.15
C ILE A 175 -7.56 9.86 26.46
N GLY A 176 -6.50 9.09 26.21
CA GLY A 176 -6.67 7.80 25.60
C GLY A 176 -5.39 7.00 25.49
N GLY A 177 -5.50 5.85 24.84
CA GLY A 177 -4.35 5.01 24.54
C GLY A 177 -4.63 3.99 23.46
N TYR A 178 -3.56 3.53 22.83
CA TYR A 178 -3.56 2.47 21.83
C TYR A 178 -2.93 1.21 22.42
N ASN A 179 -3.72 0.14 22.44
CA ASN A 179 -3.29 -1.19 22.80
C ASN A 179 -3.19 -2.03 21.52
N PRO A 180 -1.98 -2.46 21.08
CA PRO A 180 -1.81 -3.33 19.92
C PRO A 180 -2.19 -4.81 20.17
N LEU A 181 -2.53 -5.16 21.41
CA LEU A 181 -2.81 -6.53 21.85
C LEU A 181 -4.29 -6.72 22.22
N ASN A 182 -4.70 -7.96 22.50
CA ASN A 182 -6.01 -8.27 23.07
C ASN A 182 -6.13 -7.86 24.55
N TRP A 183 -7.36 -7.62 25.02
CA TRP A 183 -7.68 -7.29 26.42
C TRP A 183 -7.90 -8.49 27.36
N ASN A 184 -7.97 -9.70 26.81
CA ASN A 184 -8.21 -10.93 27.56
C ASN A 184 -7.05 -11.29 28.52
N GLY A 185 -7.38 -11.96 29.62
CA GLY A 185 -6.41 -12.53 30.56
C GLY A 185 -6.44 -11.89 31.95
N ASN A 186 -5.44 -12.23 32.76
CA ASN A 186 -5.27 -11.74 34.13
C ASN A 186 -3.79 -11.42 34.40
N VAL A 187 -3.20 -10.53 33.59
CA VAL A 187 -1.75 -10.30 33.51
C VAL A 187 -1.41 -8.90 32.97
N TRP A 188 -0.22 -8.43 33.29
CA TRP A 188 0.42 -7.34 32.56
C TRP A 188 1.00 -7.87 31.24
N LYS A 189 0.69 -7.20 30.13
CA LYS A 189 1.21 -7.56 28.81
C LYS A 189 2.31 -6.60 28.37
N THR A 190 3.34 -7.20 27.78
CA THR A 190 4.51 -6.51 27.24
C THR A 190 4.29 -6.06 25.80
N THR A 191 4.55 -4.80 25.48
CA THR A 191 4.60 -4.32 24.08
C THR A 191 5.45 -3.05 23.94
N ALA A 192 6.05 -2.87 22.77
CA ALA A 192 6.82 -1.68 22.37
C ALA A 192 6.01 -0.70 21.48
N ASP A 193 4.78 -1.09 21.11
CA ASP A 193 3.98 -0.39 20.10
C ASP A 193 2.74 0.27 20.69
N SER A 194 2.59 0.25 22.02
CA SER A 194 1.55 1.00 22.70
C SER A 194 1.94 2.46 22.95
N PHE A 195 0.93 3.31 23.02
CA PHE A 195 1.07 4.70 23.40
C PHE A 195 -0.16 5.19 24.17
N ILE A 196 0.02 6.26 24.93
CA ILE A 196 -1.07 7.04 25.52
C ILE A 196 -1.08 8.44 24.90
N PHE A 197 -2.21 9.11 24.94
CA PHE A 197 -2.32 10.48 24.44
C PHE A 197 -3.23 11.35 25.31
N ASN A 198 -3.08 12.64 25.12
CA ASN A 198 -3.83 13.69 25.80
C ASN A 198 -4.14 14.82 24.83
N PHE A 199 -5.41 15.18 24.70
CA PHE A 199 -5.87 16.42 24.09
C PHE A 199 -6.32 17.35 25.21
N ILE A 200 -5.59 18.45 25.41
CA ILE A 200 -5.98 19.46 26.41
C ILE A 200 -7.39 20.00 26.09
N ASN A 201 -7.71 20.13 24.80
CA ASN A 201 -9.05 20.37 24.31
C ASN A 201 -9.38 19.36 23.21
N GLY A 202 -10.29 18.43 23.48
CA GLY A 202 -10.73 17.40 22.55
C GLY A 202 -11.36 17.92 21.26
N GLY A 203 -11.84 19.15 21.22
CA GLY A 203 -12.29 19.79 19.98
C GLY A 203 -11.14 20.26 19.08
N ASN A 204 -9.92 20.36 19.61
CA ASN A 204 -8.77 20.94 18.94
C ASN A 204 -7.56 19.99 18.96
N ILE A 205 -7.37 19.27 17.86
CA ILE A 205 -6.30 18.28 17.68
C ILE A 205 -4.88 18.86 17.77
N SER A 206 -4.70 20.17 17.59
CA SER A 206 -3.38 20.82 17.76
C SER A 206 -2.89 20.85 19.20
N THR A 207 -3.80 20.62 20.16
CA THR A 207 -3.47 20.52 21.59
C THR A 207 -3.01 19.12 22.01
N SER A 208 -2.88 18.21 21.03
CA SER A 208 -2.54 16.82 21.27
C SER A 208 -1.11 16.63 21.76
N LYS A 209 -0.94 15.65 22.64
CA LYS A 209 0.34 15.11 23.07
C LYS A 209 0.24 13.59 23.03
N VAL A 210 1.25 12.93 22.48
CA VAL A 210 1.37 11.48 22.46
C VAL A 210 2.61 11.06 23.23
N SER A 211 2.52 9.92 23.92
CA SER A 211 3.62 9.35 24.70
C SER A 211 3.70 7.86 24.41
N TYR A 212 4.82 7.44 23.82
CA TYR A 212 5.08 6.03 23.56
C TYR A 212 5.61 5.35 24.82
N VAL A 213 5.34 4.05 24.92
CA VAL A 213 5.78 3.24 26.06
C VAL A 213 7.30 3.30 26.26
N LYS A 214 7.71 3.59 27.50
CA LYS A 214 9.13 3.62 27.92
C LYS A 214 9.52 2.32 28.61
N LYS A 215 8.65 1.76 29.45
CA LYS A 215 8.82 0.43 30.08
C LYS A 215 7.77 -0.53 29.56
N GLN A 216 8.21 -1.52 28.81
CA GLN A 216 7.30 -2.34 28.01
C GLN A 216 6.57 -3.41 28.84
N ASP A 217 7.19 -3.92 29.90
CA ASP A 217 6.71 -5.06 30.71
C ASP A 217 5.41 -4.81 31.50
N ARG A 218 4.99 -3.55 31.60
CA ARG A 218 3.72 -3.12 32.21
C ARG A 218 2.92 -2.18 31.31
N ALA A 219 3.02 -2.37 29.99
CA ALA A 219 2.37 -1.49 29.03
C ALA A 219 0.84 -1.52 29.13
N VAL A 220 0.25 -2.70 29.29
CA VAL A 220 -1.20 -2.95 29.28
C VAL A 220 -1.58 -3.93 30.39
N LEU A 221 -2.58 -3.61 31.21
CA LEU A 221 -3.12 -4.55 32.19
C LEU A 221 -4.40 -5.17 31.64
N CYS A 222 -4.40 -6.50 31.53
CA CYS A 222 -5.58 -7.29 31.20
C CYS A 222 -6.06 -7.97 32.48
N HIS A 223 -7.20 -7.54 33.02
CA HIS A 223 -7.77 -8.12 34.24
C HIS A 223 -9.26 -7.84 34.29
N TYR A 224 -10.06 -8.84 34.64
CA TYR A 224 -11.53 -8.80 34.71
C TYR A 224 -12.16 -7.73 35.63
N ASN A 225 -11.34 -6.99 36.38
CA ASN A 225 -11.76 -5.94 37.33
C ASN A 225 -11.38 -4.53 36.82
N TYR A 226 -10.91 -4.42 35.59
CA TYR A 226 -10.43 -3.17 35.01
C TYR A 226 -10.91 -3.02 33.57
N GLY A 227 -11.17 -1.78 33.17
CA GLY A 227 -11.37 -1.40 31.78
C GLY A 227 -10.02 -1.27 31.03
N PRO A 228 -9.87 -0.28 30.13
CA PRO A 228 -8.69 -0.16 29.27
C PRO A 228 -7.45 0.39 30.03
N THR A 229 -6.91 -0.38 30.97
CA THR A 229 -5.80 0.03 31.84
C THR A 229 -4.46 -0.07 31.11
N MET A 230 -3.70 1.02 31.11
CA MET A 230 -2.38 1.11 30.46
C MET A 230 -1.37 1.82 31.34
N GLY A 231 -0.25 1.15 31.62
CA GLY A 231 0.83 1.67 32.47
C GLY A 231 0.33 2.16 33.82
N ASN A 232 0.45 3.46 34.07
CA ASN A 232 0.05 4.08 35.32
C ASN A 232 -1.45 4.47 35.36
N ILE A 233 -2.17 4.37 34.24
CA ILE A 233 -3.59 4.74 34.13
C ILE A 233 -4.46 3.53 34.46
N TYR A 234 -5.01 3.49 35.68
CA TYR A 234 -5.94 2.48 36.16
C TYR A 234 -7.38 2.89 35.89
N CYS A 235 -8.03 2.12 35.00
CA CYS A 235 -9.41 2.30 34.59
C CYS A 235 -10.30 1.39 35.43
N HIS A 236 -10.73 1.90 36.59
CA HIS A 236 -11.52 1.14 37.57
C HIS A 236 -12.94 0.82 37.06
N TYR A 237 -13.65 -0.04 37.80
CA TYR A 237 -15.04 -0.44 37.52
C TYR A 237 -16.06 0.70 37.61
N ASN A 238 -15.66 1.82 38.19
CA ASN A 238 -16.45 3.02 38.31
C ASN A 238 -15.83 4.11 37.44
N ILE A 239 -16.45 5.30 37.45
CA ILE A 239 -15.94 6.45 36.70
C ILE A 239 -14.68 7.08 37.32
N ASN A 240 -14.20 6.63 38.48
CA ASN A 240 -13.06 7.23 39.19
C ASN A 240 -11.77 6.54 38.77
N TRP A 241 -11.02 7.16 37.87
CA TRP A 241 -9.77 6.63 37.35
C TRP A 241 -8.57 7.34 37.96
N SER A 242 -7.42 6.69 37.90
CA SER A 242 -6.18 7.23 38.45
C SER A 242 -5.00 7.03 37.50
N ASN A 243 -4.12 8.02 37.40
CA ASN A 243 -2.83 7.94 36.73
C ASN A 243 -1.70 8.11 37.77
N GLU A 244 -1.24 7.00 38.36
CA GLU A 244 -0.26 7.04 39.44
C GLU A 244 0.78 5.93 39.38
N ASP A 245 1.97 6.24 39.90
CA ASP A 245 3.01 5.24 40.11
C ASP A 245 2.72 4.41 41.36
N ARG A 246 2.56 3.09 41.17
CA ARG A 246 2.36 2.11 42.23
C ARG A 246 3.64 1.29 42.49
N GLY A 247 4.80 1.94 42.41
CA GLY A 247 6.11 1.33 42.64
C GLY A 247 6.75 0.69 41.40
N CYS A 248 6.26 1.04 40.21
CA CYS A 248 6.74 0.51 38.92
C CYS A 248 7.55 1.54 38.13
N GLY A 249 7.58 2.79 38.60
CA GLY A 249 8.14 3.92 37.91
C GLY A 249 7.26 4.41 36.76
N GLU A 250 7.83 5.31 35.97
CA GLU A 250 7.20 5.90 34.80
C GLU A 250 7.15 4.90 33.63
N ILE A 251 5.96 4.39 33.34
CA ILE A 251 5.73 3.47 32.21
C ILE A 251 5.65 4.21 30.88
N TYR A 252 4.98 5.37 30.90
CA TYR A 252 4.87 6.31 29.79
C TYR A 252 5.31 7.69 30.28
N PRO A 253 6.14 8.44 29.54
CA PRO A 253 6.45 9.84 29.85
C PRO A 253 5.20 10.68 30.08
N SER A 254 5.23 11.55 31.10
CA SER A 254 4.07 12.38 31.45
C SER A 254 3.68 13.35 30.33
N ILE A 255 2.40 13.35 29.98
CA ILE A 255 1.78 14.23 28.96
C ILE A 255 0.65 15.09 29.51
N GLY A 256 0.55 15.22 30.84
CA GLY A 256 -0.44 16.07 31.50
C GLY A 256 -1.80 15.42 31.74
N ILE A 257 -1.83 14.10 31.93
CA ILE A 257 -3.02 13.38 32.42
C ILE A 257 -3.07 13.52 33.96
N PRO A 258 -4.18 14.01 34.55
CA PRO A 258 -4.30 14.20 35.99
C PRO A 258 -4.12 12.91 36.79
N LYS A 259 -3.67 13.02 38.05
CA LYS A 259 -3.46 11.86 38.91
C LYS A 259 -4.76 11.13 39.27
N ASN A 260 -5.82 11.87 39.58
CA ASN A 260 -7.15 11.33 39.88
C ASN A 260 -8.17 12.14 39.10
N PHE A 261 -9.14 11.48 38.48
CA PHE A 261 -10.17 12.14 37.68
C PHE A 261 -11.41 11.25 37.56
N GLU A 262 -12.55 11.91 37.33
CA GLU A 262 -13.78 11.21 36.96
C GLU A 262 -13.92 11.21 35.43
N VAL A 263 -14.35 10.08 34.88
CA VAL A 263 -14.67 9.92 33.45
C VAL A 263 -16.15 10.19 33.23
N GLU A 264 -16.47 11.05 32.26
CA GLU A 264 -17.84 11.35 31.85
C GLU A 264 -18.39 10.29 30.90
N ASP A 265 -17.58 9.92 29.90
CA ASP A 265 -17.86 8.86 28.93
C ASP A 265 -16.54 8.36 28.34
N TYR A 266 -16.50 7.11 27.88
CA TYR A 266 -15.38 6.58 27.12
C TYR A 266 -15.83 5.65 26.00
N GLU A 267 -15.07 5.69 24.91
CA GLU A 267 -15.29 4.92 23.69
C GLU A 267 -14.06 4.08 23.37
N VAL A 268 -14.28 2.88 22.82
CA VAL A 268 -13.21 1.98 22.37
C VAL A 268 -13.47 1.61 20.92
N PHE A 269 -12.46 1.81 20.07
CA PHE A 269 -12.50 1.50 18.66
C PHE A 269 -11.52 0.38 18.34
N GLN A 270 -11.93 -0.55 17.48
CA GLN A 270 -11.03 -1.48 16.83
C GLN A 270 -10.27 -0.74 15.74
N GLY A 271 -8.94 -0.72 15.82
CA GLY A 271 -8.10 -0.20 14.75
C GLY A 271 -7.71 -1.34 13.84
N LYS A 272 -8.41 -1.53 12.72
CA LYS A 272 -7.97 -2.47 11.67
C LYS A 272 -7.24 -1.69 10.60
N GLY A 273 -6.02 -2.09 10.27
CA GLY A 273 -5.40 -1.66 9.02
C GLY A 273 -6.29 -2.14 7.87
N ALA A 274 -6.97 -1.23 7.17
CA ALA A 274 -7.74 -1.51 5.97
C ALA A 274 -6.87 -2.23 4.92
N ILE A 275 -5.57 -1.93 4.94
CA ILE A 275 -4.56 -2.48 4.04
C ILE A 275 -4.27 -3.96 4.35
N GLU A 276 -4.30 -4.42 5.61
CA GLU A 276 -3.79 -5.76 5.94
C GLU A 276 -4.66 -6.89 5.36
N THR A 277 -5.98 -6.68 5.27
CA THR A 277 -6.90 -7.65 4.64
C THR A 277 -6.86 -7.66 3.12
N GLU A 278 -6.71 -6.51 2.47
CA GLU A 278 -6.67 -6.42 1.00
C GLU A 278 -5.28 -6.73 0.45
N TYR A 279 -4.19 -6.26 1.07
CA TYR A 279 -2.84 -6.58 0.63
C TYR A 279 -2.51 -8.06 0.83
N PHE A 280 -2.98 -8.71 1.90
CA PHE A 280 -2.77 -10.15 2.06
C PHE A 280 -3.47 -10.94 0.95
N ALA A 281 -4.72 -10.57 0.61
CA ALA A 281 -5.46 -11.20 -0.48
C ALA A 281 -4.85 -10.91 -1.87
N ILE A 282 -4.50 -9.66 -2.14
CA ILE A 282 -3.92 -9.21 -3.41
C ILE A 282 -2.49 -9.76 -3.56
N ARG A 283 -1.66 -9.74 -2.51
CA ARG A 283 -0.31 -10.32 -2.52
C ARG A 283 -0.36 -11.83 -2.78
N ASN A 284 -1.29 -12.55 -2.14
CA ASN A 284 -1.42 -13.99 -2.36
C ASN A 284 -1.97 -14.29 -3.77
N GLU A 285 -2.86 -13.47 -4.32
CA GLU A 285 -3.32 -13.63 -5.71
C GLU A 285 -2.22 -13.27 -6.72
N ILE A 286 -1.40 -12.24 -6.47
CA ILE A 286 -0.24 -11.90 -7.30
C ILE A 286 0.81 -13.02 -7.25
N ILE A 287 1.13 -13.56 -6.07
CA ILE A 287 2.06 -14.70 -5.94
C ILE A 287 1.52 -15.91 -6.70
N ARG A 288 0.22 -16.23 -6.56
CA ARG A 288 -0.44 -17.31 -7.30
C ARG A 288 -0.41 -17.09 -8.82
N LEU A 289 -0.59 -15.85 -9.28
CA LEU A 289 -0.50 -15.51 -10.71
C LEU A 289 0.94 -15.58 -11.24
N LEU A 290 1.93 -15.20 -10.44
CA LEU A 290 3.36 -15.33 -10.77
C LEU A 290 3.83 -16.79 -10.79
N GLU A 291 3.33 -17.62 -9.87
CA GLU A 291 3.59 -19.07 -9.90
C GLU A 291 2.97 -19.71 -11.14
N LYS A 292 1.73 -19.34 -11.49
CA LYS A 292 1.09 -19.79 -12.74
C LYS A 292 1.86 -19.33 -13.98
N SER A 293 2.34 -18.09 -14.03
CA SER A 293 3.08 -17.60 -15.19
C SER A 293 4.45 -18.28 -15.32
N LYS A 294 5.11 -18.60 -14.21
CA LYS A 294 6.36 -19.38 -14.20
C LYS A 294 6.14 -20.80 -14.74
N VAL A 295 5.09 -21.49 -14.31
CA VAL A 295 4.72 -22.83 -14.81
C VAL A 295 4.38 -22.79 -16.30
N ILE A 296 3.66 -21.76 -16.76
CA ILE A 296 3.33 -21.58 -18.18
C ILE A 296 4.61 -21.36 -19.01
N MET A 297 5.55 -20.55 -18.53
CA MET A 297 6.84 -20.32 -19.21
C MET A 297 7.69 -21.60 -19.32
N GLU A 298 7.79 -22.37 -18.23
CA GLU A 298 8.49 -23.67 -18.24
C GLU A 298 7.82 -24.66 -19.21
N PHE A 299 6.49 -24.69 -19.25
CA PHE A 299 5.74 -25.51 -20.19
C PHE A 299 5.97 -25.09 -21.65
N THR A 300 5.96 -23.79 -21.96
CA THR A 300 6.22 -23.31 -23.33
C THR A 300 7.65 -23.58 -23.77
N MET A 301 8.64 -23.34 -22.90
CA MET A 301 10.05 -23.63 -23.22
C MET A 301 10.28 -25.13 -23.42
N PHE A 302 9.64 -25.97 -22.60
CA PHE A 302 9.68 -27.41 -22.77
C PHE A 302 9.04 -27.84 -24.10
N ASN A 303 7.89 -27.27 -24.44
CA ASN A 303 7.19 -27.57 -25.68
C ASN A 303 7.97 -27.11 -26.92
N ASP A 304 8.63 -25.95 -26.86
CA ASP A 304 9.47 -25.43 -27.94
C ASP A 304 10.73 -26.29 -28.14
N ASN A 305 11.39 -26.69 -27.05
CA ASN A 305 12.53 -27.62 -27.12
C ASN A 305 12.12 -28.97 -27.70
N PHE A 306 10.99 -29.52 -27.26
CA PHE A 306 10.47 -30.77 -27.78
C PHE A 306 10.15 -30.67 -29.28
N THR A 307 9.54 -29.57 -29.71
CA THR A 307 9.24 -29.30 -31.12
C THR A 307 10.50 -29.17 -31.97
N ASN A 308 11.52 -28.47 -31.47
CA ASN A 308 12.80 -28.33 -32.16
C ASN A 308 13.54 -29.67 -32.32
N GLN A 309 13.54 -30.50 -31.28
CA GLN A 309 14.17 -31.82 -31.33
C GLN A 309 13.52 -32.72 -32.39
N ILE A 310 12.18 -32.74 -32.47
CA ILE A 310 11.46 -33.48 -33.50
C ILE A 310 11.82 -32.96 -34.90
N ASN A 311 11.95 -31.64 -35.08
CA ASN A 311 12.30 -31.07 -36.37
C ASN A 311 13.73 -31.42 -36.80
N ASP A 312 14.68 -31.43 -35.87
CA ASP A 312 16.06 -31.80 -36.15
C ASP A 312 16.21 -33.30 -36.44
N GLU A 313 15.54 -34.17 -35.69
CA GLU A 313 15.49 -35.61 -35.97
C GLU A 313 14.89 -35.89 -37.36
N ASN A 314 13.81 -35.19 -37.72
CA ASN A 314 13.21 -35.29 -39.05
C ASN A 314 14.14 -34.78 -40.16
N ARG A 315 14.95 -33.73 -39.91
CA ARG A 315 15.97 -33.25 -40.85
C ARG A 315 17.07 -34.27 -41.06
N GLU A 316 17.60 -34.86 -40.00
CA GLU A 316 18.65 -35.89 -40.09
C GLU A 316 18.18 -37.13 -40.87
N VAL A 317 16.94 -37.58 -40.63
CA VAL A 317 16.35 -38.70 -41.36
C VAL A 317 16.20 -38.37 -42.86
N ASN A 318 15.77 -37.15 -43.18
CA ASN A 318 15.68 -36.71 -44.57
C ASN A 318 17.05 -36.63 -45.25
N GLU A 319 18.09 -36.13 -44.57
CA GLU A 319 19.45 -36.09 -45.10
C GLU A 319 20.05 -37.48 -45.31
N LYS A 320 19.85 -38.41 -44.37
CA LYS A 320 20.26 -39.82 -44.51
C LYS A 320 19.59 -40.46 -45.72
N ASN A 321 18.28 -40.26 -45.89
CA ASN A 321 17.52 -40.77 -47.05
C ASN A 321 18.00 -40.17 -48.38
N VAL A 322 18.38 -38.89 -48.41
CA VAL A 322 18.93 -38.23 -49.60
C VAL A 322 20.34 -38.76 -49.93
N ASN A 323 21.19 -38.95 -48.92
CA ASN A 323 22.54 -39.46 -49.10
C ASN A 323 22.56 -40.93 -49.53
N GLU A 324 21.66 -41.78 -49.00
CA GLU A 324 21.50 -43.15 -49.49
C GLU A 324 21.04 -43.20 -50.96
N LYS A 325 20.13 -42.30 -51.37
CA LYS A 325 19.74 -42.17 -52.78
C LYS A 325 20.90 -41.71 -53.67
N ARG A 326 21.79 -40.84 -53.18
CA ARG A 326 23.00 -40.43 -53.91
C ARG A 326 24.02 -41.56 -54.05
N LEU A 327 24.25 -42.35 -52.99
CA LEU A 327 25.14 -43.52 -53.01
C LEU A 327 24.65 -44.61 -53.97
N LYS A 328 23.33 -44.80 -54.10
CA LYS A 328 22.76 -45.74 -55.09
C LYS A 328 22.91 -45.28 -56.54
N ASN A 329 23.17 -43.99 -56.78
CA ASN A 329 23.25 -43.39 -58.12
C ASN A 329 24.69 -43.10 -58.60
N SER A 330 25.75 -43.45 -57.84
CA SER A 330 27.13 -43.26 -58.30
C SER A 330 27.59 -44.39 -59.23
N GLN A 331 28.06 -44.06 -60.44
CA GLN A 331 28.59 -45.01 -61.43
C GLN A 331 29.93 -45.64 -60.99
N PRO A 332 30.22 -46.91 -61.35
CA PRO A 332 31.44 -47.60 -60.93
C PRO A 332 32.68 -47.09 -61.69
N GLY A 333 33.74 -46.73 -60.94
CA GLY A 333 34.99 -46.18 -61.49
C GLY A 333 35.78 -47.18 -62.33
N GLY A 334 35.99 -46.84 -63.61
CA GLY A 334 36.84 -47.57 -64.56
C GLY A 334 38.34 -47.33 -64.33
N LYS A 335 39.11 -48.41 -64.48
CA LYS A 335 40.56 -48.51 -64.24
C LYS A 335 41.40 -47.62 -65.19
N TYR A 336 42.44 -47.04 -64.60
CA TYR A 336 43.58 -46.38 -65.26
C TYR A 336 44.27 -47.24 -66.34
N GLN A 337 44.73 -46.60 -67.42
CA GLN A 337 45.95 -47.00 -68.15
C GLN A 337 46.95 -45.84 -68.19
N LYS A 338 48.17 -46.13 -67.71
CA LYS A 338 49.39 -45.31 -67.70
C LYS A 338 50.27 -45.68 -68.91
N ARG A 339 51.26 -44.80 -69.21
CA ARG A 339 52.67 -45.04 -69.67
C ARG A 339 53.01 -44.40 -71.04
N TRP A 340 54.14 -43.72 -71.32
CA TRP A 340 55.28 -43.08 -70.61
C TRP A 340 56.00 -42.08 -71.57
N ASN A 341 56.82 -41.19 -70.95
CA ASN A 341 57.81 -40.15 -71.35
C ASN A 341 58.70 -40.24 -72.62
N TYR A 342 59.17 -39.05 -73.08
CA TYR A 342 60.60 -38.64 -73.14
C TYR A 342 60.81 -37.12 -73.39
N GLY A 343 61.78 -36.50 -72.71
CA GLY A 343 62.41 -35.21 -73.09
C GLY A 343 62.76 -34.23 -71.95
N ASP A 344 63.94 -34.38 -71.34
CA ASP A 344 64.51 -33.44 -70.35
C ASP A 344 65.24 -32.24 -71.00
N PHE A 345 65.13 -31.06 -70.39
CA PHE A 345 66.20 -30.04 -70.34
C PHE A 345 66.16 -29.28 -69.00
N LYS A 346 67.05 -29.67 -68.08
CA LYS A 346 68.16 -28.89 -67.49
C LYS A 346 68.37 -29.20 -66.00
N LEU A 347 69.57 -29.69 -65.77
CA LEU A 347 70.13 -30.24 -64.55
C LEU A 347 70.77 -29.17 -63.66
N ASN A 348 70.85 -29.57 -62.39
CA ASN A 348 71.90 -29.30 -61.39
C ASN A 348 71.38 -28.53 -60.18
N LYS A 349 71.74 -28.87 -58.95
CA LYS A 349 72.31 -30.06 -58.24
C LYS A 349 72.79 -29.42 -56.93
N ILE A 350 72.34 -29.92 -55.76
CA ILE A 350 73.18 -30.57 -54.72
C ILE A 350 74.04 -29.56 -53.95
N ILE A 351 74.09 -29.58 -52.61
CA ILE A 351 75.11 -30.25 -51.75
C ILE A 351 74.76 -29.71 -50.34
N ALA A 352 74.35 -30.50 -49.34
CA ALA A 352 75.02 -31.54 -48.52
C ALA A 352 75.38 -30.99 -47.13
N ALA A 353 75.21 -31.85 -46.12
CA ALA A 353 75.46 -31.71 -44.67
C ALA A 353 74.46 -30.85 -43.88
#